data_AF-A0A937NG07-F1
#
_entry.id   AF-A0A937NG07-F1
#
_cell.length_a   1.000
_cell.length_b   1.000
_cell.length_c   1.000
_cell.angle_alpha   90.00
_cell.angle_beta   90.00
_cell.angle_gamma   90.00
#
_symmetry.space_group_name_H-M   'P 1'
#
loop_
_entity.id
_entity.type
_entity.pdbx_description
1 polymer ?
#
loop_
_entity_poly.entity_id
_entity_poly.type
_entity_poly.pdbx_seq_one_letter_code
_entity_poly.pdbx_strand_id
1 'polypeptide(L)'
;MSTLFPQLDRRLVRRLLRTGMHVSSGQTVSRQVVEVLEGLGLVVVSHRRYMKCANPADEDYWDVKGRSCPGEIEPEDDGPYECPVCGRIVEYPAVHKEAFEDLYITVQQEGVANHLFTVLEELDTVIGIEPVDHIAAKVSLSDGRALIVPIVDYAGAGWRASGQDAQKIHAYVIASPINQPSREYLERAYHIELADVLANDQAWLARVLDAASQPRRTAFISYSHKDSSFVDRLVEDLVANGVGVWLDRWKIKVGDSINERIQRGIQDSDCLSVILSPHSVSSPWVREELNAAQVKQLESRQVVVLPVLHQDCDIPLFLKGKYYADCRGERYAQGLQELLIVLAPPPKVSPLEPVHWGRWRPEAQRTPEGKTPDAIVDHGRLLKRLLAFICDHFDGEELRTICFDLDVAYDDLPAQGRRNKARELIAYLERRGRLEELLELLREERPEPFAEAGLML
;
A
#
# COMPACT_ATOMS: atom_id res chain seq x y z
N MET A 1 3.01 -18.47 -23.40
CA MET A 1 2.77 -17.90 -22.06
C MET A 1 1.37 -17.31 -22.10
N SER A 2 0.57 -17.50 -21.04
CA SER A 2 -0.77 -16.89 -20.99
C SER A 2 -0.63 -15.37 -21.10
N THR A 3 -1.39 -14.73 -21.98
CA THR A 3 -1.42 -13.26 -22.09
C THR A 3 -1.91 -12.60 -20.81
N LEU A 4 -2.63 -13.36 -19.97
CA LEU A 4 -3.24 -12.88 -18.72
C LEU A 4 -2.25 -12.74 -17.57
N PHE A 5 -1.11 -13.45 -17.60
CA PHE A 5 -0.06 -13.38 -16.58
C PHE A 5 1.28 -13.02 -17.23
N PRO A 6 1.48 -11.74 -17.59
CA PRO A 6 2.63 -11.32 -18.37
C PRO A 6 3.97 -11.32 -17.60
N GLN A 7 3.96 -11.49 -16.26
CA GLN A 7 5.14 -11.49 -15.39
C GLN A 7 6.00 -10.23 -15.57
N LEU A 8 5.34 -9.09 -15.49
CA LEU A 8 5.97 -7.77 -15.67
C LEU A 8 6.74 -7.36 -14.42
N ASP A 9 7.64 -6.39 -14.56
CA ASP A 9 8.28 -5.76 -13.41
C ASP A 9 7.23 -5.07 -12.53
N ARG A 10 7.11 -5.54 -11.29
CA ARG A 10 6.09 -5.08 -10.34
C ARG A 10 6.18 -3.58 -10.07
N ARG A 11 7.38 -3.04 -9.87
CA ARG A 11 7.57 -1.61 -9.53
C ARG A 11 7.15 -0.73 -10.70
N LEU A 12 7.58 -1.10 -11.90
CA LEU A 12 7.21 -0.38 -13.11
C LEU A 12 5.71 -0.43 -13.37
N VAL A 13 5.07 -1.59 -13.25
CA VAL A 13 3.61 -1.71 -13.39
C VAL A 13 2.88 -0.86 -12.35
N ARG A 14 3.30 -0.92 -11.08
CA ARG A 14 2.70 -0.14 -9.99
C ARG A 14 2.77 1.37 -10.26
N ARG A 15 3.86 1.84 -10.86
CA ARG A 15 4.02 3.23 -11.29
C ARG A 15 3.13 3.59 -12.48
N LEU A 16 3.06 2.73 -13.50
CA LEU A 16 2.30 2.97 -14.72
C LEU A 16 0.78 2.87 -14.51
N LEU A 17 0.33 2.07 -13.55
CA LEU A 17 -1.07 1.97 -13.13
C LEU A 17 -1.51 3.17 -12.26
N ARG A 18 -0.93 4.36 -12.46
CA ARG A 18 -1.35 5.61 -11.82
C ARG A 18 -2.01 6.51 -12.86
N THR A 19 -3.29 6.81 -12.67
CA THR A 19 -3.98 7.77 -13.55
C THR A 19 -3.31 9.14 -13.51
N GLY A 20 -3.02 9.69 -14.68
CA GLY A 20 -2.30 10.95 -14.82
C GLY A 20 -0.79 10.80 -14.70
N MET A 21 -0.25 9.58 -14.76
CA MET A 21 1.19 9.37 -14.88
C MET A 21 1.69 9.99 -16.18
N HIS A 22 2.69 10.86 -16.05
CA HIS A 22 3.41 11.47 -17.15
C HIS A 22 4.80 10.88 -17.19
N VAL A 23 5.17 10.31 -18.32
CA VAL A 23 6.52 9.81 -18.60
C VAL A 23 7.15 10.78 -19.59
N SER A 24 8.17 11.50 -19.13
CA SER A 24 8.87 12.47 -19.97
C SER A 24 9.87 11.79 -20.89
N SER A 25 10.12 12.40 -22.05
CA SER A 25 11.16 11.96 -22.97
C SER A 25 12.54 11.90 -22.28
N GLY A 26 13.17 10.72 -22.32
CA GLY A 26 14.46 10.42 -21.67
C GLY A 26 14.37 9.66 -20.34
N GLN A 27 13.18 9.48 -19.77
CA GLN A 27 12.96 8.52 -18.69
C GLN A 27 12.98 7.10 -19.25
N THR A 28 13.66 6.17 -18.56
CA THR A 28 13.67 4.76 -18.99
C THR A 28 12.37 4.10 -18.55
N VAL A 29 11.40 4.01 -19.47
CA VAL A 29 10.21 3.18 -19.29
C VAL A 29 10.24 2.06 -20.31
N SER A 30 9.97 0.83 -19.87
CA SER A 30 9.86 -0.29 -20.79
C SER A 30 8.63 -0.09 -21.65
N ARG A 31 8.83 0.37 -22.90
CA ARG A 31 7.77 0.48 -23.92
C ARG A 31 6.97 -0.82 -24.05
N GLN A 32 7.66 -1.94 -23.92
CA GLN A 32 7.04 -3.27 -23.90
C GLN A 32 6.02 -3.44 -22.76
N VAL A 33 6.30 -2.92 -21.56
CA VAL A 33 5.35 -2.99 -20.43
C VAL A 33 4.12 -2.14 -20.73
N VAL A 34 4.31 -0.93 -21.26
CA VAL A 34 3.20 -0.05 -21.65
C VAL A 34 2.31 -0.71 -22.71
N GLU A 35 2.91 -1.27 -23.76
CA GLU A 35 2.19 -1.98 -24.82
C GLU A 35 1.41 -3.19 -24.28
N VAL A 36 1.96 -3.92 -23.30
CA VAL A 36 1.25 -5.02 -22.64
C VAL A 36 0.06 -4.50 -21.82
N LEU A 37 0.23 -3.42 -21.04
CA LEU A 37 -0.85 -2.85 -20.23
C LEU A 37 -2.01 -2.32 -21.11
N GLU A 38 -1.69 -1.66 -22.23
CA GLU A 38 -2.68 -1.23 -23.22
C GLU A 38 -3.36 -2.42 -23.91
N GLY A 39 -2.58 -3.45 -24.28
CA GLY A 39 -3.12 -4.68 -24.89
C GLY A 39 -4.06 -5.46 -23.97
N LEU A 40 -3.87 -5.35 -22.65
CA LEU A 40 -4.78 -5.87 -21.63
C LEU A 40 -5.99 -4.95 -21.36
N GLY A 41 -6.04 -3.77 -21.97
CA GLY A 41 -7.08 -2.77 -21.77
C GLY A 41 -7.00 -2.05 -20.43
N LEU A 42 -5.92 -2.19 -19.68
CA LEU A 42 -5.77 -1.64 -18.32
C LEU A 42 -5.55 -0.13 -18.34
N VAL A 43 -4.91 0.38 -19.39
CA VAL A 43 -4.58 1.79 -19.55
C VAL A 43 -4.87 2.25 -20.98
N VAL A 44 -5.03 3.56 -21.13
CA VAL A 44 -4.97 4.28 -22.41
C VAL A 44 -3.79 5.23 -22.34
N VAL A 45 -2.94 5.20 -23.36
CA VAL A 45 -1.78 6.09 -23.46
C VAL A 45 -2.07 7.15 -24.51
N SER A 46 -1.90 8.42 -24.14
CA SER A 46 -1.87 9.52 -25.09
C SER A 46 -0.45 10.06 -25.23
N HIS A 47 -0.06 10.34 -26.45
CA HIS A 47 1.28 10.78 -26.80
C HIS A 47 1.29 12.29 -27.05
N ARG A 48 2.25 12.99 -26.45
CA ARG A 48 2.54 14.40 -26.77
C ARG A 48 3.91 14.45 -27.42
N ARG A 49 3.91 14.68 -28.73
CA ARG A 49 5.13 14.84 -29.51
C ARG A 49 5.48 16.30 -29.62
N TYR A 50 6.72 16.66 -29.31
CA TYR A 50 7.17 18.04 -29.32
C TYR A 50 8.64 18.13 -29.71
N MET A 51 9.06 19.32 -30.12
CA MET A 51 10.46 19.68 -30.33
C MET A 51 10.83 20.82 -29.39
N LYS A 52 12.08 20.85 -28.95
CA LYS A 52 12.58 21.95 -28.12
C LYS A 52 13.02 23.09 -29.02
N CYS A 53 12.66 24.33 -28.65
CA CYS A 53 13.12 25.52 -29.36
C CYS A 53 14.64 25.64 -29.31
N ALA A 54 15.25 25.26 -28.19
CA ALA A 54 16.68 25.25 -27.98
C ALA A 54 17.15 23.88 -27.49
N ASN A 55 17.69 23.08 -28.39
CA ASN A 55 18.31 21.81 -28.06
C ASN A 55 19.73 21.76 -28.68
N PRO A 56 20.79 21.49 -27.90
CA PRO A 56 22.15 21.44 -28.42
C PRO A 56 22.40 20.42 -29.53
N ALA A 57 21.53 19.42 -29.67
CA ALA A 57 21.61 18.40 -30.72
C ALA A 57 20.97 18.83 -32.05
N ASP A 58 20.26 19.97 -32.10
CA ASP A 58 19.58 20.44 -33.31
C ASP A 58 20.52 21.27 -34.21
N GLU A 59 20.31 21.19 -35.53
CA GLU A 59 21.11 21.91 -36.53
C GLU A 59 21.02 23.44 -36.38
N ASP A 60 19.88 23.93 -35.90
CA ASP A 60 19.56 25.35 -35.77
C ASP A 60 19.77 25.89 -34.33
N TYR A 61 20.48 25.14 -33.48
CA TYR A 61 20.74 25.54 -32.11
C TYR A 61 21.50 26.88 -32.01
N TRP A 62 22.40 27.16 -32.96
CA TRP A 62 23.21 28.38 -32.98
C TRP A 62 22.39 29.65 -33.22
N ASP A 63 21.20 29.54 -33.80
CA ASP A 63 20.25 30.64 -34.03
C ASP A 63 19.43 31.02 -32.78
N VAL A 64 19.50 30.23 -31.70
CA VAL A 64 18.77 30.53 -30.45
C VAL A 64 19.45 31.69 -29.73
N LYS A 65 18.74 32.82 -29.57
CA LYS A 65 19.19 33.92 -28.71
C LYS A 65 19.42 33.44 -27.28
N GLY A 66 20.66 33.55 -26.79
CA GLY A 66 21.03 33.15 -25.44
C GLY A 66 21.07 31.63 -25.21
N ARG A 67 20.84 30.81 -26.23
CA ARG A 67 20.99 29.33 -26.22
C ARG A 67 20.26 28.58 -25.10
N SER A 68 19.22 29.18 -24.52
CA SER A 68 18.57 28.69 -23.29
C SER A 68 17.04 28.88 -23.30
N CYS A 69 16.42 28.92 -24.48
CA CYS A 69 14.98 29.05 -24.59
C CYS A 69 14.27 27.76 -24.13
N PRO A 70 13.36 27.81 -23.12
CA PRO A 70 12.63 26.63 -22.64
C PRO A 70 11.40 26.30 -23.48
N GLY A 71 11.18 26.99 -24.61
CA GLY A 71 9.98 26.80 -25.42
C GLY A 71 9.90 25.41 -26.03
N GLU A 72 8.73 24.81 -25.95
CA GLU A 72 8.37 23.55 -26.59
C GLU A 72 7.36 23.82 -27.70
N ILE A 73 7.50 23.13 -28.82
CA ILE A 73 6.67 23.30 -30.01
C ILE A 73 6.09 21.93 -30.35
N GLU A 74 4.77 21.86 -30.50
CA GLU A 74 4.04 20.65 -30.87
C GLU A 74 3.73 20.68 -32.37
N PRO A 75 4.48 19.95 -33.21
CA PRO A 75 4.22 19.92 -34.63
C PRO A 75 3.02 19.02 -34.96
N GLU A 76 2.08 19.53 -35.74
CA GLU A 76 0.97 18.74 -36.30
C GLU A 76 1.30 18.29 -37.74
N ASP A 77 1.95 19.15 -38.54
CA ASP A 77 2.28 18.95 -39.95
C ASP A 77 3.67 19.56 -40.32
N ASP A 78 4.02 19.56 -41.62
CA ASP A 78 5.19 20.29 -42.12
C ASP A 78 4.92 21.80 -42.15
N GLY A 79 5.80 22.60 -41.55
CA GLY A 79 5.69 24.05 -41.64
C GLY A 79 6.59 24.84 -40.69
N PRO A 80 6.53 26.18 -40.82
CA PRO A 80 7.14 27.09 -39.87
C PRO A 80 6.30 27.15 -38.59
N TYR A 81 6.93 26.87 -37.46
CA TYR A 81 6.33 26.95 -36.14
C TYR A 81 6.90 28.13 -35.37
N GLU A 82 6.03 28.93 -34.75
CA GLU A 82 6.47 30.00 -33.86
C GLU A 82 6.63 29.47 -32.43
N CYS A 83 7.83 29.63 -31.86
CA CYS A 83 8.10 29.28 -30.48
C CYS A 83 7.23 30.14 -29.53
N PRO A 84 6.40 29.54 -28.66
CA PRO A 84 5.47 30.29 -27.80
C PRO A 84 6.17 31.14 -26.73
N VAL A 85 7.46 30.89 -26.48
CA VAL A 85 8.23 31.59 -25.44
C VAL A 85 9.04 32.76 -26.01
N CYS A 86 9.67 32.59 -27.17
CA CYS A 86 10.61 33.59 -27.70
C CYS A 86 10.22 34.17 -29.07
N GLY A 87 9.12 33.69 -29.67
CA GLY A 87 8.65 34.14 -30.99
C GLY A 87 9.55 33.74 -32.16
N ARG A 88 10.55 32.88 -31.93
CA ARG A 88 11.43 32.37 -32.99
C ARG A 88 10.63 31.46 -33.92
N ILE A 89 10.78 31.66 -35.23
CA ILE A 89 10.28 30.74 -36.25
C ILE A 89 11.23 29.54 -36.40
N VAL A 90 10.65 28.35 -36.40
CA VAL A 90 11.33 27.06 -36.50
C VAL A 90 10.77 26.31 -37.70
N GLU A 91 11.60 26.05 -38.71
CA GLU A 91 11.20 25.37 -39.94
C GLU A 91 11.31 23.85 -39.76
N TYR A 92 10.19 23.13 -39.70
CA TYR A 92 10.15 21.68 -39.54
C TYR A 92 9.42 21.02 -40.73
N PRO A 93 9.92 19.91 -41.31
CA PRO A 93 11.12 19.15 -40.97
C PRO A 93 12.38 19.62 -41.73
N ALA A 94 12.33 20.80 -42.38
CA ALA A 94 13.43 21.31 -43.22
C ALA A 94 14.74 21.51 -42.44
N VAL A 95 14.65 21.80 -41.15
CA VAL A 95 15.76 21.73 -40.18
C VAL A 95 15.62 20.45 -39.38
N HIS A 96 16.71 19.68 -39.26
CA HIS A 96 16.70 18.52 -38.39
C HIS A 96 16.62 18.95 -36.92
N LYS A 97 15.45 18.73 -36.31
CA LYS A 97 15.23 18.88 -34.86
C LYS A 97 14.95 17.54 -34.23
N GLU A 98 15.54 17.31 -33.07
CA GLU A 98 15.22 16.15 -32.25
C GLU A 98 13.75 16.23 -31.81
N ALA A 99 13.01 15.17 -32.09
CA ALA A 99 11.64 15.02 -31.63
C ALA A 99 11.65 14.30 -30.27
N PHE A 100 10.95 14.89 -29.31
CA PHE A 100 10.70 14.34 -27.99
C PHE A 100 9.26 13.81 -27.96
N GLU A 101 9.04 12.76 -27.18
CA GLU A 101 7.73 12.16 -26.99
C GLU A 101 7.49 11.94 -25.51
N ASP A 102 6.41 12.53 -25.01
CA ASP A 102 5.92 12.32 -23.67
C ASP A 102 4.69 11.39 -23.71
N LEU A 103 4.56 10.52 -22.72
CA LEU A 103 3.43 9.62 -22.57
C LEU A 103 2.58 10.06 -21.37
N TYR A 104 1.27 10.14 -21.57
CA TYR A 104 0.29 10.34 -20.50
C TYR A 104 -0.57 9.09 -20.37
N ILE A 105 -0.60 8.50 -19.19
CA ILE A 105 -1.24 7.22 -18.93
C ILE A 105 -2.49 7.42 -18.10
N THR A 106 -3.60 6.86 -18.59
CA THR A 106 -4.91 6.89 -17.93
C THR A 106 -5.39 5.47 -17.68
N VAL A 107 -5.57 5.09 -16.40
CA VAL A 107 -6.08 3.76 -16.04
C VAL A 107 -7.57 3.65 -16.38
N GLN A 108 -7.96 2.54 -16.99
CA GLN A 108 -9.32 2.24 -17.40
C GLN A 108 -10.01 1.33 -16.37
N GLN A 109 -11.05 1.84 -15.71
CA GLN A 109 -11.71 1.11 -14.61
C GLN A 109 -12.35 -0.20 -15.08
N GLU A 110 -13.09 -0.15 -16.20
CA GLU A 110 -13.71 -1.32 -16.80
C GLU A 110 -12.66 -2.33 -17.27
N GLY A 111 -11.56 -1.86 -17.85
CA GLY A 111 -10.46 -2.70 -18.29
C GLY A 111 -9.82 -3.48 -17.15
N VAL A 112 -9.58 -2.81 -16.01
CA VAL A 112 -9.08 -3.46 -14.80
C VAL A 112 -10.05 -4.52 -14.27
N ALA A 113 -11.34 -4.19 -14.15
CA ALA A 113 -12.34 -5.15 -13.67
C ALA A 113 -12.44 -6.37 -14.58
N ASN A 114 -12.49 -6.15 -15.90
CA ASN A 114 -12.56 -7.22 -16.89
C ASN A 114 -11.32 -8.12 -16.83
N HIS A 115 -10.11 -7.54 -16.77
CA HIS A 115 -8.88 -8.30 -16.67
C HIS A 115 -8.85 -9.15 -15.39
N LEU A 116 -9.16 -8.55 -14.24
CA LEU A 116 -9.19 -9.26 -12.96
C LEU A 116 -10.16 -10.43 -12.99
N PHE A 117 -11.39 -10.22 -13.45
CA PHE A 117 -12.40 -11.28 -13.48
C PHE A 117 -12.00 -12.40 -14.45
N THR A 118 -11.46 -12.06 -15.62
CA THR A 118 -10.93 -13.06 -16.57
C THR A 118 -9.80 -13.87 -15.94
N VAL A 119 -8.87 -13.21 -15.25
CA VAL A 119 -7.76 -13.88 -14.56
C VAL A 119 -8.27 -14.83 -13.46
N LEU A 120 -9.30 -14.43 -12.72
CA LEU A 120 -9.90 -15.26 -11.67
C LEU A 120 -10.66 -16.46 -12.24
N GLU A 121 -11.34 -16.31 -13.39
CA GLU A 121 -12.07 -17.41 -14.06
C GLU A 121 -11.13 -18.52 -14.56
N GLU A 122 -9.90 -18.16 -14.94
CA GLU A 122 -8.89 -19.12 -15.42
C GLU A 122 -8.24 -19.94 -14.28
N LEU A 123 -8.52 -19.62 -13.01
CA LEU A 123 -7.95 -20.36 -11.88
C LEU A 123 -8.67 -21.71 -11.70
N ASP A 124 -7.93 -22.82 -11.73
CA ASP A 124 -8.46 -24.16 -11.44
C ASP A 124 -9.16 -24.26 -10.08
N THR A 125 -8.78 -23.40 -9.12
CA THR A 125 -9.40 -23.34 -7.79
C THR A 125 -10.77 -22.67 -7.79
N VAL A 126 -11.12 -21.89 -8.83
CA VAL A 126 -12.35 -21.14 -8.95
C VAL A 126 -13.36 -21.92 -9.79
N ILE A 127 -14.57 -22.11 -9.25
CA ILE A 127 -15.66 -22.83 -9.93
C ILE A 127 -16.79 -21.92 -10.41
N GLY A 128 -16.75 -20.64 -10.05
CA GLY A 128 -17.71 -19.66 -10.52
C GLY A 128 -17.45 -18.27 -9.98
N ILE A 129 -17.73 -17.28 -10.82
CA ILE A 129 -17.68 -15.86 -10.45
C ILE A 129 -19.06 -15.26 -10.69
N GLU A 130 -19.63 -14.67 -9.66
CA GLU A 130 -20.90 -13.97 -9.71
C GLU A 130 -20.63 -12.48 -9.45
N PRO A 131 -20.78 -11.58 -10.44
CA PRO A 131 -20.67 -10.15 -10.20
C PRO A 131 -21.69 -9.73 -9.14
N VAL A 132 -21.22 -9.13 -8.05
CA VAL A 132 -22.08 -8.49 -7.06
C VAL A 132 -22.50 -7.11 -7.59
N ASP A 133 -21.55 -6.40 -8.19
CA ASP A 133 -21.74 -5.20 -9.00
C ASP A 133 -20.55 -5.02 -9.98
N HIS A 134 -20.40 -3.84 -10.57
CA HIS A 134 -19.30 -3.49 -11.50
C HIS A 134 -17.91 -3.41 -10.85
N ILE A 135 -17.80 -3.44 -9.52
CA ILE A 135 -16.54 -3.30 -8.78
C ILE A 135 -16.31 -4.43 -7.79
N ALA A 136 -17.21 -5.40 -7.67
CA ALA A 136 -17.08 -6.52 -6.76
C ALA A 136 -17.63 -7.81 -7.37
N ALA A 137 -16.93 -8.90 -7.14
CA ALA A 137 -17.38 -10.23 -7.52
C ALA A 137 -17.34 -11.19 -6.34
N LYS A 138 -18.32 -12.09 -6.31
CA LYS A 138 -18.32 -13.26 -5.46
C LYS A 138 -17.63 -14.40 -6.19
N VAL A 139 -16.50 -14.86 -5.66
CA VAL A 139 -15.69 -15.94 -6.24
C VAL A 139 -15.94 -17.21 -5.44
N SER A 140 -16.50 -18.21 -6.08
CA SER A 140 -16.75 -19.54 -5.49
C SER A 140 -15.57 -20.45 -5.76
N LEU A 141 -15.04 -21.09 -4.73
CA LEU A 141 -13.89 -21.98 -4.81
C LEU A 141 -14.33 -23.45 -4.86
N SER A 142 -13.48 -24.30 -5.43
CA SER A 142 -13.70 -25.73 -5.65
C SER A 142 -13.93 -26.55 -4.37
N ASP A 143 -13.51 -26.04 -3.22
CA ASP A 143 -13.72 -26.66 -1.91
C ASP A 143 -15.02 -26.22 -1.19
N GLY A 144 -15.86 -25.45 -1.89
CA GLY A 144 -17.15 -24.97 -1.39
C GLY A 144 -17.09 -23.65 -0.62
N ARG A 145 -15.90 -23.05 -0.44
CA ARG A 145 -15.78 -21.69 0.13
C ARG A 145 -16.15 -20.63 -0.91
N ALA A 146 -16.53 -19.45 -0.43
CA ALA A 146 -16.80 -18.30 -1.29
C ALA A 146 -16.15 -17.03 -0.72
N LEU A 147 -15.55 -16.27 -1.61
CA LEU A 147 -14.90 -14.98 -1.36
C LEU A 147 -15.77 -13.86 -1.94
N ILE A 148 -15.78 -12.70 -1.31
CA ILE A 148 -16.16 -11.45 -1.99
C ILE A 148 -14.86 -10.68 -2.21
N VAL A 149 -14.61 -10.32 -3.47
CA VAL A 149 -13.41 -9.62 -3.94
C VAL A 149 -13.84 -8.29 -4.58
N PRO A 150 -13.80 -7.17 -3.83
CA PRO A 150 -14.03 -5.84 -4.37
C PRO A 150 -12.73 -5.17 -4.85
N ILE A 151 -12.85 -4.37 -5.89
CA ILE A 151 -11.84 -3.43 -6.40
C ILE A 151 -12.08 -2.10 -5.70
N VAL A 152 -11.26 -1.81 -4.69
CA VAL A 152 -11.54 -0.69 -3.77
C VAL A 152 -11.35 0.69 -4.40
N ASP A 153 -10.56 0.78 -5.47
CA ASP A 153 -10.21 2.05 -6.12
C ASP A 153 -11.37 2.73 -6.82
N TYR A 154 -12.34 1.93 -7.25
CA TYR A 154 -13.54 2.39 -7.95
C TYR A 154 -14.75 2.43 -7.02
N ALA A 155 -14.56 1.96 -5.79
CA ALA A 155 -15.56 1.99 -4.75
C ALA A 155 -15.54 3.36 -4.05
N GLY A 156 -16.66 4.07 -4.06
CA GLY A 156 -16.83 5.23 -3.18
C GLY A 156 -16.71 4.84 -1.71
N ALA A 157 -16.67 5.83 -0.81
CA ALA A 157 -16.56 5.62 0.65
C ALA A 157 -17.63 4.68 1.28
N GLY A 158 -18.66 4.29 0.52
CA GLY A 158 -19.72 3.36 0.93
C GLY A 158 -19.33 1.87 0.92
N TRP A 159 -18.25 1.46 0.26
CA TRP A 159 -17.77 0.05 0.28
C TRP A 159 -16.76 -0.23 1.40
N ARG A 160 -16.61 0.70 2.35
CA ARG A 160 -16.07 0.40 3.68
C ARG A 160 -16.92 -0.74 4.24
N ALA A 161 -16.27 -1.77 4.76
CA ALA A 161 -16.90 -2.93 5.38
C ALA A 161 -18.06 -2.49 6.31
N SER A 162 -19.26 -2.43 5.76
CA SER A 162 -20.48 -1.98 6.43
C SER A 162 -21.64 -2.81 5.90
N GLY A 163 -22.57 -3.17 6.79
CA GLY A 163 -23.67 -4.10 6.48
C GLY A 163 -23.36 -5.57 6.81
N GLN A 164 -24.31 -6.46 6.50
CA GLN A 164 -24.24 -7.89 6.87
C GLN A 164 -23.17 -8.67 6.09
N ASP A 165 -22.81 -8.22 4.90
CA ASP A 165 -21.81 -8.89 4.04
C ASP A 165 -20.38 -8.35 4.24
N ALA A 166 -20.21 -7.28 5.02
CA ALA A 166 -18.91 -6.79 5.48
C ALA A 166 -18.11 -7.88 6.21
N GLN A 167 -18.80 -8.78 6.91
CA GLN A 167 -18.22 -9.94 7.58
C GLN A 167 -17.75 -11.05 6.60
N LYS A 168 -18.07 -10.93 5.31
CA LYS A 168 -17.75 -11.89 4.24
C LYS A 168 -16.82 -11.32 3.16
N ILE A 169 -16.28 -10.12 3.33
CA ILE A 169 -15.25 -9.61 2.42
C ILE A 169 -13.92 -10.26 2.78
N HIS A 170 -13.40 -11.10 1.89
CA HIS A 170 -12.28 -11.98 2.20
C HIS A 170 -10.95 -11.51 1.59
N ALA A 171 -10.98 -10.74 0.49
CA ALA A 171 -9.80 -10.09 -0.11
C ALA A 171 -10.21 -8.75 -0.72
N TYR A 172 -9.25 -7.83 -0.88
CA TYR A 172 -9.42 -6.58 -1.61
C TYR A 172 -8.47 -6.54 -2.80
N VAL A 173 -8.91 -6.05 -3.96
CA VAL A 173 -8.01 -5.77 -5.09
C VAL A 173 -7.74 -4.28 -5.18
N ILE A 174 -6.46 -3.92 -5.27
CA ILE A 174 -6.00 -2.56 -5.46
C ILE A 174 -5.50 -2.42 -6.92
N ALA A 175 -6.34 -1.83 -7.76
CA ALA A 175 -6.11 -1.54 -9.16
C ALA A 175 -5.04 -0.46 -9.39
N SER A 176 -5.11 0.60 -8.61
CA SER A 176 -4.26 1.78 -8.72
C SER A 176 -4.15 2.41 -7.35
N PRO A 177 -2.98 2.83 -6.87
CA PRO A 177 -2.87 3.75 -5.75
C PRO A 177 -3.39 5.13 -6.21
N ILE A 178 -4.70 5.28 -6.38
CA ILE A 178 -5.31 6.60 -6.54
C ILE A 178 -4.98 7.33 -5.24
N ASN A 179 -4.40 8.53 -5.38
CA ASN A 179 -4.05 9.48 -4.31
C ASN A 179 -5.23 9.74 -3.35
N GLN A 180 -5.56 8.78 -2.50
CA GLN A 180 -6.58 8.89 -1.48
C GLN A 180 -5.91 8.68 -0.13
N PRO A 181 -5.69 9.76 0.65
CA PRO A 181 -5.08 9.69 1.97
C PRO A 181 -5.94 8.93 3.02
N SER A 182 -7.13 8.43 2.65
CA SER A 182 -8.00 7.66 3.55
C SER A 182 -7.71 6.15 3.60
N ARG A 183 -6.60 5.68 2.99
CA ARG A 183 -6.29 4.25 2.79
C ARG A 183 -5.49 3.57 3.90
N GLU A 184 -4.94 4.34 4.83
CA GLU A 184 -4.04 3.86 5.90
C GLU A 184 -4.59 2.67 6.71
N TYR A 185 -5.91 2.52 6.76
CA TYR A 185 -6.63 1.45 7.47
C TYR A 185 -6.82 0.17 6.64
N LEU A 186 -7.01 0.27 5.32
CA LEU A 186 -7.31 -0.85 4.42
C LEU A 186 -6.07 -1.67 4.00
N GLU A 187 -4.88 -1.18 4.33
CA GLU A 187 -3.64 -1.59 3.67
C GLU A 187 -2.98 -2.88 4.19
N ARG A 188 -3.47 -3.58 5.22
CA ARG A 188 -2.54 -4.39 6.02
C ARG A 188 -2.74 -5.89 6.17
N ALA A 189 -3.85 -6.50 5.77
CA ALA A 189 -3.96 -7.96 5.90
C ALA A 189 -4.04 -8.78 4.63
N TYR A 190 -4.84 -8.42 3.62
CA TYR A 190 -5.02 -9.29 2.44
C TYR A 190 -5.46 -8.48 1.20
N HIS A 191 -4.66 -7.47 0.83
CA HIS A 191 -4.80 -6.82 -0.47
C HIS A 191 -4.08 -7.64 -1.55
N ILE A 192 -4.61 -7.59 -2.76
CA ILE A 192 -3.99 -8.09 -3.97
C ILE A 192 -3.79 -6.85 -4.84
N GLU A 193 -2.57 -6.35 -4.99
CA GLU A 193 -2.35 -5.27 -5.95
C GLU A 193 -2.50 -5.87 -7.36
N LEU A 194 -3.12 -5.12 -8.28
CA LEU A 194 -3.14 -5.50 -9.69
C LEU A 194 -1.71 -5.65 -10.23
N ALA A 195 -0.78 -4.83 -9.74
CA ALA A 195 0.65 -4.98 -10.03
C ALA A 195 1.20 -6.35 -9.62
N ASP A 196 0.75 -6.91 -8.49
CA ASP A 196 1.15 -8.27 -8.06
C ASP A 196 0.59 -9.34 -9.00
N VAL A 197 -0.68 -9.21 -9.41
CA VAL A 197 -1.32 -10.12 -10.37
C VAL A 197 -0.55 -10.15 -11.69
N LEU A 198 -0.14 -8.97 -12.18
CA LEU A 198 0.59 -8.81 -13.44
C LEU A 198 2.06 -9.23 -13.36
N ALA A 199 2.66 -9.19 -12.16
CA ALA A 199 4.05 -9.57 -11.92
C ALA A 199 4.23 -11.06 -11.60
N ASN A 200 3.17 -11.76 -11.20
CA ASN A 200 3.22 -13.16 -10.79
C ASN A 200 2.46 -14.07 -11.75
N ASP A 201 2.35 -15.35 -11.39
CA ASP A 201 1.66 -16.37 -12.16
C ASP A 201 0.33 -16.79 -11.52
N GLN A 202 -0.38 -17.67 -12.23
CA GLN A 202 -1.64 -18.26 -11.82
C GLN A 202 -1.54 -18.98 -10.45
N ALA A 203 -0.42 -19.65 -10.19
CA ALA A 203 -0.21 -20.41 -8.97
C ALA A 203 -0.03 -19.49 -7.74
N TRP A 204 0.60 -18.32 -7.92
CA TRP A 204 0.62 -17.29 -6.89
C TRP A 204 -0.79 -16.81 -6.56
N LEU A 205 -1.58 -16.43 -7.55
CA LEU A 205 -2.92 -15.89 -7.30
C LEU A 205 -3.83 -16.92 -6.63
N ALA A 206 -3.80 -18.18 -7.08
CA ALA A 206 -4.54 -19.27 -6.44
C ALA A 206 -4.18 -19.44 -4.96
N ARG A 207 -2.89 -19.35 -4.59
CA ARG A 207 -2.44 -19.41 -3.18
C ARG A 207 -2.93 -18.21 -2.37
N VAL A 208 -2.92 -17.02 -2.95
CA VAL A 208 -3.39 -15.81 -2.27
C VAL A 208 -4.90 -15.87 -2.03
N LEU A 209 -5.69 -16.36 -2.99
CA LEU A 209 -7.12 -16.58 -2.81
C LEU A 209 -7.42 -17.70 -1.80
N ASP A 210 -6.64 -18.78 -1.80
CA ASP A 210 -6.75 -19.84 -0.79
C ASP A 210 -6.50 -19.28 0.62
N ALA A 211 -5.45 -18.47 0.78
CA ALA A 211 -5.15 -17.80 2.03
C ALA A 211 -6.26 -16.84 2.47
N ALA A 212 -6.75 -16.00 1.54
CA ALA A 212 -7.81 -15.04 1.81
C ALA A 212 -9.15 -15.72 2.17
N SER A 213 -9.41 -16.92 1.63
CA SER A 213 -10.61 -17.71 1.90
C SER A 213 -10.51 -18.53 3.17
N GLN A 214 -9.36 -18.55 3.87
CA GLN A 214 -9.28 -19.23 5.16
C GLN A 214 -10.24 -18.57 6.15
N PRO A 215 -10.95 -19.37 6.97
CA PRO A 215 -11.86 -18.83 7.98
C PRO A 215 -11.10 -17.90 8.92
N ARG A 216 -11.55 -16.65 8.98
CA ARG A 216 -10.96 -15.61 9.83
C ARG A 216 -11.39 -15.84 11.26
N ARG A 217 -10.47 -15.61 12.21
CA ARG A 217 -10.85 -15.70 13.62
C ARG A 217 -11.83 -14.59 13.94
N THR A 218 -12.88 -14.95 14.66
CA THR A 218 -13.83 -13.97 15.18
C THR A 218 -13.36 -13.47 16.55
N ALA A 219 -13.42 -12.16 16.76
CA ALA A 219 -13.04 -11.51 18.00
C ALA A 219 -14.25 -10.85 18.65
N PHE A 220 -14.60 -11.30 19.86
CA PHE A 220 -15.55 -10.60 20.71
C PHE A 220 -14.82 -9.52 21.52
N ILE A 221 -15.22 -8.25 21.37
CA ILE A 221 -14.57 -7.13 22.08
C ILE A 221 -15.33 -6.75 23.35
N SER A 222 -14.74 -7.16 24.47
CA SER A 222 -14.90 -6.75 25.87
C SER A 222 -14.57 -5.28 26.18
N TYR A 223 -15.50 -4.32 26.22
CA TYR A 223 -15.14 -2.92 26.52
C TYR A 223 -16.22 -2.14 27.28
N SER A 224 -15.82 -1.02 27.90
CA SER A 224 -16.76 -0.08 28.53
C SER A 224 -17.24 0.95 27.50
N HIS A 225 -18.52 1.32 27.54
CA HIS A 225 -19.08 2.35 26.63
C HIS A 225 -18.36 3.71 26.70
N LYS A 226 -17.59 4.00 27.76
CA LYS A 226 -16.79 5.23 27.83
C LYS A 226 -15.55 5.19 26.93
N ASP A 227 -15.12 4.01 26.51
CA ASP A 227 -13.94 3.78 25.67
C ASP A 227 -14.32 3.64 24.18
N SER A 228 -15.51 4.12 23.82
CA SER A 228 -16.13 3.91 22.52
C SER A 228 -15.28 4.33 21.34
N SER A 229 -14.71 5.54 21.39
CA SER A 229 -13.93 6.12 20.30
C SER A 229 -12.69 5.29 19.97
N PHE A 230 -12.01 4.76 20.99
CA PHE A 230 -10.88 3.86 20.80
C PHE A 230 -11.33 2.53 20.20
N VAL A 231 -12.42 1.96 20.69
CA VAL A 231 -12.92 0.66 20.22
C VAL A 231 -13.42 0.75 18.79
N ASP A 232 -14.09 1.83 18.41
CA ASP A 232 -14.56 2.01 17.04
C ASP A 232 -13.37 2.06 16.08
N ARG A 233 -12.30 2.80 16.40
CA ARG A 233 -11.03 2.77 15.65
C ARG A 233 -10.42 1.36 15.59
N LEU A 234 -10.33 0.67 16.72
CA LEU A 234 -9.75 -0.68 16.76
C LEU A 234 -10.57 -1.68 15.92
N VAL A 235 -11.89 -1.56 15.92
CA VAL A 235 -12.78 -2.40 15.11
C VAL A 235 -12.58 -2.12 13.64
N GLU A 236 -12.56 -0.84 13.25
CA GLU A 236 -12.27 -0.44 11.86
C GLU A 236 -10.96 -1.06 11.39
N ASP A 237 -9.90 -0.96 12.20
CA ASP A 237 -8.58 -1.50 11.88
C ASP A 237 -8.58 -3.03 11.80
N LEU A 238 -9.21 -3.71 12.75
CA LEU A 238 -9.31 -5.18 12.76
C LEU A 238 -10.11 -5.70 11.56
N VAL A 239 -11.26 -5.07 11.26
CA VAL A 239 -12.11 -5.44 10.12
C VAL A 239 -11.41 -5.16 8.79
N ALA A 240 -10.69 -4.04 8.68
CA ALA A 240 -9.88 -3.72 7.51
C ALA A 240 -8.73 -4.73 7.33
N ASN A 241 -8.26 -5.33 8.42
CA ASN A 241 -7.32 -6.45 8.42
C ASN A 241 -8.02 -7.82 8.36
N GLY A 242 -9.30 -7.83 8.03
CA GLY A 242 -10.07 -9.01 7.77
C GLY A 242 -10.50 -9.83 8.99
N VAL A 243 -10.30 -9.34 10.20
CA VAL A 243 -10.78 -10.01 11.41
C VAL A 243 -12.29 -9.85 11.51
N GLY A 244 -13.01 -10.96 11.78
CA GLY A 244 -14.45 -10.91 12.03
C GLY A 244 -14.72 -10.34 13.43
N VAL A 245 -15.10 -9.08 13.54
CA VAL A 245 -15.31 -8.45 14.86
C VAL A 245 -16.78 -8.50 15.28
N TRP A 246 -17.02 -8.91 16.52
CA TRP A 246 -18.34 -8.83 17.16
C TRP A 246 -18.31 -7.79 18.29
N LEU A 247 -19.10 -6.73 18.13
CA LEU A 247 -19.30 -5.68 19.13
C LEU A 247 -20.57 -5.91 19.93
N ASP A 248 -20.50 -5.78 21.25
CA ASP A 248 -21.66 -5.87 22.13
C ASP A 248 -22.77 -4.87 21.75
N ARG A 249 -22.41 -3.69 21.22
CA ARG A 249 -23.37 -2.62 20.86
C ARG A 249 -24.37 -2.99 19.78
N TRP A 250 -24.03 -3.87 18.86
CA TRP A 250 -24.79 -3.98 17.61
C TRP A 250 -26.12 -4.72 17.76
N LYS A 251 -26.44 -5.28 18.93
CA LYS A 251 -27.70 -6.02 19.17
C LYS A 251 -28.25 -5.98 20.61
N ILE A 252 -27.99 -4.95 21.42
CA ILE A 252 -28.62 -4.86 22.76
C ILE A 252 -29.99 -4.21 22.64
N LYS A 253 -31.06 -4.95 22.98
CA LYS A 253 -32.40 -4.39 23.15
C LYS A 253 -32.69 -4.21 24.64
N VAL A 254 -33.60 -3.29 24.95
CA VAL A 254 -34.13 -3.12 26.32
C VAL A 254 -34.75 -4.45 26.76
N GLY A 255 -34.20 -5.06 27.83
CA GLY A 255 -34.64 -6.35 28.38
C GLY A 255 -33.67 -7.51 28.21
N ASP A 256 -32.58 -7.35 27.45
CA ASP A 256 -31.58 -8.42 27.29
C ASP A 256 -30.71 -8.61 28.54
N SER A 257 -30.44 -9.88 28.90
CA SER A 257 -29.42 -10.23 29.90
C SER A 257 -28.02 -10.00 29.32
N ILE A 258 -27.29 -9.05 29.90
CA ILE A 258 -25.91 -8.72 29.51
C ILE A 258 -25.01 -9.96 29.60
N ASN A 259 -25.16 -10.75 30.66
CA ASN A 259 -24.31 -11.93 30.91
C ASN A 259 -24.58 -13.05 29.88
N GLU A 260 -25.85 -13.28 29.49
CA GLU A 260 -26.17 -14.27 28.46
C GLU A 260 -25.64 -13.88 27.08
N ARG A 261 -25.69 -12.59 26.73
CA ARG A 261 -25.16 -12.11 25.45
C ARG A 261 -23.64 -12.16 25.42
N ILE A 262 -22.96 -11.86 26.53
CA ILE A 262 -21.52 -12.05 26.61
C ILE A 262 -21.15 -13.54 26.49
N GLN A 263 -21.90 -14.44 27.13
CA GLN A 263 -21.70 -15.88 26.95
C GLN A 263 -21.90 -16.32 25.50
N ARG A 264 -22.88 -15.77 24.77
CA ARG A 264 -23.04 -16.03 23.33
C ARG A 264 -21.92 -15.44 22.50
N GLY A 265 -21.51 -14.19 22.76
CA GLY A 265 -20.37 -13.57 22.09
C GLY A 265 -19.08 -14.39 22.24
N ILE A 266 -18.86 -14.96 23.42
CA ILE A 266 -17.76 -15.90 23.70
C ILE A 266 -17.94 -17.26 23.00
N GLN A 267 -19.18 -17.73 22.80
CA GLN A 267 -19.46 -18.98 22.09
C GLN A 267 -19.26 -18.86 20.58
N ASP A 268 -19.60 -17.71 20.01
CA ASP A 268 -19.55 -17.45 18.57
C ASP A 268 -18.20 -16.84 18.14
N SER A 269 -17.26 -16.66 19.09
CA SER A 269 -15.96 -16.05 18.84
C SER A 269 -14.77 -16.96 19.16
N ASP A 270 -13.79 -16.99 18.26
CA ASP A 270 -12.51 -17.69 18.50
C ASP A 270 -11.67 -17.01 19.59
N CYS A 271 -11.80 -15.69 19.71
CA CYS A 271 -11.03 -14.85 20.62
C CYS A 271 -11.91 -13.89 21.42
N LEU A 272 -11.49 -13.63 22.66
CA LEU A 272 -12.07 -12.60 23.53
C LEU A 272 -11.04 -11.49 23.76
N SER A 273 -11.25 -10.34 23.13
CA SER A 273 -10.41 -9.15 23.32
C SER A 273 -10.96 -8.29 24.45
N VAL A 274 -10.21 -8.14 25.55
CA VAL A 274 -10.62 -7.36 26.72
C VAL A 274 -9.89 -6.03 26.73
N ILE A 275 -10.62 -4.93 26.53
CA ILE A 275 -10.09 -3.57 26.56
C ILE A 275 -9.87 -3.14 28.00
N LEU A 276 -8.63 -2.80 28.34
CA LEU A 276 -8.21 -2.39 29.68
C LEU A 276 -8.10 -0.87 29.76
N SER A 277 -8.97 -0.29 30.57
CA SER A 277 -9.02 1.13 30.93
C SER A 277 -9.53 1.27 32.37
N PRO A 278 -9.33 2.41 33.04
CA PRO A 278 -9.96 2.68 34.34
C PRO A 278 -11.48 2.45 34.34
N HIS A 279 -12.14 2.69 33.19
CA HIS A 279 -13.58 2.52 33.03
C HIS A 279 -13.99 1.05 32.89
N SER A 280 -13.23 0.26 32.14
CA SER A 280 -13.54 -1.17 31.99
C SER A 280 -13.27 -1.96 33.26
N VAL A 281 -12.16 -1.70 33.96
CA VAL A 281 -11.81 -2.41 35.21
C VAL A 281 -12.74 -2.10 36.38
N SER A 282 -13.39 -0.93 36.36
CA SER A 282 -14.36 -0.52 37.38
C SER A 282 -15.80 -0.95 37.07
N SER A 283 -16.04 -1.55 35.90
CA SER A 283 -17.36 -1.98 35.45
C SER A 283 -17.89 -3.18 36.25
N PRO A 284 -19.22 -3.35 36.37
CA PRO A 284 -19.84 -4.52 37.01
C PRO A 284 -19.39 -5.85 36.38
N TRP A 285 -19.17 -5.88 35.07
CA TRP A 285 -18.64 -7.06 34.37
C TRP A 285 -17.29 -7.54 34.94
N VAL A 286 -16.35 -6.63 35.17
CA VAL A 286 -15.02 -6.96 35.73
C VAL A 286 -15.08 -7.17 37.25
N ARG A 287 -16.07 -6.57 37.94
CA ARG A 287 -16.21 -6.60 39.40
C ARG A 287 -17.07 -7.76 39.95
N GLU A 288 -18.08 -8.21 39.20
CA GLU A 288 -19.08 -9.19 39.66
C GLU A 288 -18.95 -10.56 38.97
N GLU A 289 -18.47 -10.63 37.72
CA GLU A 289 -18.64 -11.82 36.86
C GLU A 289 -17.37 -12.22 36.11
N LEU A 290 -16.37 -12.72 36.84
CA LEU A 290 -15.40 -13.69 36.32
C LEU A 290 -15.07 -14.70 37.42
N ASN A 291 -16.13 -15.34 37.91
CA ASN A 291 -15.99 -16.45 38.84
C ASN A 291 -15.06 -17.50 38.24
N ALA A 292 -14.32 -18.23 39.07
CA ALA A 292 -13.37 -19.28 38.64
C ALA A 292 -13.98 -20.30 37.64
N ALA A 293 -15.31 -20.42 37.59
CA ALA A 293 -16.07 -21.18 36.61
C ALA A 293 -15.98 -20.63 35.16
N GLN A 294 -16.06 -19.32 34.95
CA GLN A 294 -15.93 -18.70 33.61
C GLN A 294 -14.48 -18.76 33.12
N VAL A 295 -13.48 -18.58 34.00
CA VAL A 295 -12.07 -18.77 33.66
C VAL A 295 -11.80 -20.22 33.26
N LYS A 296 -12.27 -21.20 34.05
CA LYS A 296 -12.20 -22.63 33.70
C LYS A 296 -12.95 -22.96 32.41
N GLN A 297 -14.08 -22.30 32.13
CA GLN A 297 -14.86 -22.52 30.92
C GLN A 297 -14.13 -21.99 29.68
N LEU A 298 -13.53 -20.79 29.76
CA LEU A 298 -12.67 -20.23 28.71
C LEU A 298 -11.46 -21.12 28.45
N GLU A 299 -10.79 -21.59 29.52
CA GLU A 299 -9.67 -22.53 29.44
C GLU A 299 -10.06 -23.88 28.84
N SER A 300 -11.20 -24.45 29.25
CA SER A 300 -11.70 -25.74 28.74
C SER A 300 -12.15 -25.70 27.28
N ARG A 301 -12.57 -24.52 26.79
CA ARG A 301 -13.07 -24.30 25.43
C ARG A 301 -12.03 -23.72 24.47
N GLN A 302 -10.78 -23.56 24.92
CA GLN A 302 -9.67 -23.01 24.13
C GLN A 302 -9.90 -21.59 23.57
N VAL A 303 -10.83 -20.81 24.15
CA VAL A 303 -11.05 -19.41 23.73
C VAL A 303 -9.83 -18.58 24.11
N VAL A 304 -9.21 -17.94 23.13
CA VAL A 304 -8.00 -17.14 23.35
C VAL A 304 -8.39 -15.78 23.91
N VAL A 305 -8.04 -15.51 25.18
CA VAL A 305 -8.26 -14.21 25.82
C VAL A 305 -7.08 -13.27 25.50
N LEU A 306 -7.38 -12.13 24.87
CA LEU A 306 -6.44 -11.12 24.43
C LEU A 306 -6.64 -9.82 25.23
N PRO A 307 -5.83 -9.53 26.25
CA PRO A 307 -5.89 -8.24 26.92
C PRO A 307 -5.34 -7.14 26.02
N VAL A 308 -6.06 -6.03 25.91
CA VAL A 308 -5.70 -4.85 25.10
C VAL A 308 -5.60 -3.64 26.01
N LEU A 309 -4.40 -3.17 26.29
CA LEU A 309 -4.18 -2.03 27.18
C LEU A 309 -4.43 -0.71 26.42
N HIS A 310 -5.56 -0.07 26.70
CA HIS A 310 -5.92 1.22 26.12
C HIS A 310 -5.46 2.39 26.99
N GLN A 311 -5.59 2.27 28.31
CA GLN A 311 -5.22 3.28 29.30
C GLN A 311 -4.62 2.62 30.54
N ASP A 312 -3.80 3.39 31.28
CA ASP A 312 -3.24 2.94 32.54
C ASP A 312 -4.34 2.56 33.53
N CYS A 313 -4.29 1.32 34.03
CA CYS A 313 -5.26 0.79 34.98
C CYS A 313 -4.68 -0.39 35.76
N ASP A 314 -5.33 -0.73 36.87
CA ASP A 314 -5.00 -1.91 37.65
C ASP A 314 -5.48 -3.16 36.91
N ILE A 315 -4.54 -3.85 36.25
CA ILE A 315 -4.83 -5.06 35.47
C ILE A 315 -5.46 -6.13 36.39
N PRO A 316 -6.67 -6.62 36.06
CA PRO A 316 -7.34 -7.65 36.84
C PRO A 316 -6.49 -8.90 37.04
N LEU A 317 -6.63 -9.56 38.21
CA LEU A 317 -5.79 -10.70 38.60
C LEU A 317 -5.79 -11.83 37.55
N PHE A 318 -6.93 -12.12 36.91
CA PHE A 318 -7.05 -13.17 35.89
C PHE A 318 -6.29 -12.87 34.59
N LEU A 319 -5.88 -11.61 34.37
CA LEU A 319 -5.10 -11.17 33.22
C LEU A 319 -3.62 -10.90 33.56
N LYS A 320 -3.24 -10.84 34.85
CA LYS A 320 -1.85 -10.53 35.25
C LYS A 320 -0.81 -11.53 34.73
N GLY A 321 -1.21 -12.76 34.41
CA GLY A 321 -0.34 -13.78 33.82
C GLY A 321 -0.36 -13.83 32.29
N LYS A 322 -1.14 -12.98 31.63
CA LYS A 322 -1.26 -12.93 30.17
C LYS A 322 -0.51 -11.72 29.64
N TYR A 323 0.22 -11.91 28.54
CA TYR A 323 0.78 -10.80 27.78
C TYR A 323 -0.37 -9.98 27.18
N TYR A 324 -0.28 -8.65 27.26
CA TYR A 324 -1.28 -7.72 26.72
C TYR A 324 -0.71 -6.98 25.52
N ALA A 325 -1.57 -6.68 24.54
CA ALA A 325 -1.26 -5.76 23.47
C ALA A 325 -1.33 -4.33 24.00
N ASP A 326 -0.23 -3.58 23.95
CA ASP A 326 -0.19 -2.20 24.41
C ASP A 326 -0.61 -1.23 23.31
N CYS A 327 -1.80 -0.66 23.43
CA CYS A 327 -2.40 0.26 22.47
C CYS A 327 -2.47 1.71 22.99
N ARG A 328 -1.69 2.06 24.02
CA ARG A 328 -1.64 3.43 24.57
C ARG A 328 -0.91 4.39 23.64
N GLY A 329 -1.54 5.52 23.30
CA GLY A 329 -0.91 6.63 22.58
C GLY A 329 -0.20 6.21 21.29
N GLU A 330 1.08 6.57 21.15
CA GLU A 330 1.91 6.24 19.99
C GLU A 330 2.16 4.72 19.82
N ARG A 331 1.91 3.91 20.85
CA ARG A 331 2.09 2.43 20.79
C ARG A 331 0.95 1.71 20.10
N TYR A 332 -0.14 2.41 19.77
CA TYR A 332 -1.32 1.85 19.12
C TYR A 332 -1.00 0.92 17.93
N ALA A 333 -0.14 1.36 17.01
CA ALA A 333 0.21 0.58 15.82
C ALA A 333 0.94 -0.73 16.17
N GLN A 334 1.80 -0.71 17.20
CA GLN A 334 2.49 -1.91 17.69
C GLN A 334 1.48 -2.88 18.33
N GLY A 335 0.62 -2.40 19.21
CA GLY A 335 -0.39 -3.25 19.87
C GLY A 335 -1.37 -3.87 18.87
N LEU A 336 -1.80 -3.11 17.85
CA LEU A 336 -2.61 -3.64 16.76
C LEU A 336 -1.90 -4.78 16.01
N GLN A 337 -0.62 -4.61 15.67
CA GLN A 337 0.16 -5.65 15.01
C GLN A 337 0.27 -6.92 15.86
N GLU A 338 0.47 -6.79 17.17
CA GLU A 338 0.49 -7.91 18.11
C GLU A 338 -0.85 -8.66 18.15
N LEU A 339 -1.98 -7.94 18.04
CA LEU A 339 -3.31 -8.57 17.93
C LEU A 339 -3.51 -9.30 16.61
N LEU A 340 -3.08 -8.70 15.49
CA LEU A 340 -3.25 -9.28 14.16
C LEU A 340 -2.47 -10.59 13.98
N ILE A 341 -1.29 -10.72 14.59
CA ILE A 341 -0.54 -12.00 14.58
C ILE A 341 -1.39 -13.15 15.14
N VAL A 342 -2.28 -12.86 16.10
CA VAL A 342 -3.13 -13.88 16.73
C VAL A 342 -4.49 -14.02 16.04
N LEU A 343 -5.08 -12.91 15.59
CA LEU A 343 -6.43 -12.85 15.02
C LEU A 343 -6.48 -13.11 13.51
N ALA A 344 -5.42 -12.75 12.80
CA ALA A 344 -5.27 -12.95 11.36
C ALA A 344 -3.87 -13.50 11.08
N PRO A 345 -3.52 -14.69 11.61
CA PRO A 345 -2.19 -15.25 11.43
C PRO A 345 -1.89 -15.38 9.94
N PRO A 346 -0.65 -15.06 9.50
CA PRO A 346 -0.29 -15.19 8.10
C PRO A 346 -0.51 -16.64 7.64
N PRO A 347 -0.92 -16.85 6.38
CA PRO A 347 -1.12 -18.19 5.84
C PRO A 347 0.16 -19.02 6.00
N LYS A 348 0.02 -20.30 6.34
CA LYS A 348 1.13 -21.26 6.40
C LYS A 348 1.60 -21.60 4.98
N VAL A 349 2.28 -20.67 4.32
CA VAL A 349 2.94 -20.92 3.04
C VAL A 349 4.35 -21.42 3.32
N SER A 350 4.78 -22.50 2.65
CA SER A 350 6.19 -22.92 2.64
C SER A 350 7.09 -21.78 2.12
N PRO A 351 8.35 -21.69 2.57
CA PRO A 351 9.18 -20.50 2.38
C PRO A 351 9.65 -20.38 0.93
N LEU A 352 8.81 -19.79 0.10
CA LEU A 352 9.23 -18.80 -0.89
C LEU A 352 8.66 -17.48 -0.38
N GLU A 353 9.49 -16.45 -0.46
CA GLU A 353 9.45 -15.19 0.30
C GLU A 353 8.05 -14.70 0.73
N PRO A 354 7.91 -14.23 1.98
CA PRO A 354 6.63 -13.73 2.47
C PRO A 354 6.11 -12.63 1.54
N VAL A 355 4.88 -12.80 1.06
CA VAL A 355 4.09 -11.78 0.37
C VAL A 355 4.02 -10.58 1.32
N HIS A 356 4.78 -9.55 0.97
CA HIS A 356 5.12 -8.32 1.70
C HIS A 356 4.56 -8.11 3.13
N TRP A 357 5.46 -8.06 4.13
CA TRP A 357 5.70 -6.84 4.90
C TRP A 357 7.02 -6.91 5.70
N GLY A 358 7.84 -5.86 5.58
CA GLY A 358 8.33 -5.09 6.74
C GLY A 358 9.21 -5.71 7.82
N ARG A 359 9.80 -6.90 7.67
CA ARG A 359 11.02 -7.29 8.42
C ARG A 359 11.89 -8.23 7.62
N TRP A 360 12.81 -7.67 6.83
CA TRP A 360 14.08 -8.35 6.67
C TRP A 360 14.87 -8.13 7.97
N ARG A 361 15.03 -9.19 8.78
CA ARG A 361 16.05 -9.27 9.82
C ARG A 361 17.25 -9.98 9.18
N PRO A 362 18.44 -9.37 9.07
CA PRO A 362 19.65 -10.15 9.03
C PRO A 362 19.90 -10.71 10.43
N GLU A 363 19.45 -11.94 10.70
CA GLU A 363 20.09 -12.73 11.75
C GLU A 363 21.44 -13.22 11.22
N ALA A 364 22.46 -12.38 11.37
CA ALA A 364 23.78 -12.77 11.85
C ALA A 364 24.71 -11.55 11.94
N GLN A 365 25.07 -11.20 13.20
CA GLN A 365 26.42 -10.74 13.60
C GLN A 365 26.85 -9.37 13.05
N ARG A 366 27.08 -8.32 13.85
CA ARG A 366 27.78 -8.23 15.15
C ARG A 366 27.64 -6.77 15.60
N THR A 367 27.53 -6.51 16.90
CA THR A 367 28.18 -5.33 17.45
C THR A 367 29.67 -5.44 17.13
N PRO A 368 30.29 -4.36 16.66
CA PRO A 368 31.41 -3.88 17.43
C PRO A 368 31.25 -2.40 17.76
N GLU A 369 31.48 -2.14 19.04
CA GLU A 369 32.07 -0.91 19.54
C GLU A 369 33.08 -0.31 18.55
N GLY A 370 33.01 1.01 18.37
CA GLY A 370 34.04 1.79 17.69
C GLY A 370 33.64 2.33 16.32
N LYS A 371 32.80 3.38 16.27
CA LYS A 371 32.79 4.26 15.08
C LYS A 371 34.12 5.00 15.04
N THR A 372 35.01 4.62 14.13
CA THR A 372 36.19 5.41 13.78
C THR A 372 35.74 6.72 13.12
N PRO A 373 36.48 7.83 13.29
CA PRO A 373 36.12 9.13 12.73
C PRO A 373 35.91 9.13 11.20
N ASP A 374 36.64 8.27 10.46
CA ASP A 374 36.62 8.26 8.99
C ASP A 374 35.30 7.72 8.38
N ALA A 375 34.64 6.74 9.00
CA ALA A 375 33.36 6.19 8.49
C ALA A 375 32.17 7.14 8.72
N ILE A 376 32.22 7.97 9.76
CA ILE A 376 31.21 9.02 10.03
C ILE A 376 31.33 10.14 8.99
N VAL A 377 32.56 10.45 8.56
CA VAL A 377 32.83 11.48 7.54
C VAL A 377 32.32 11.07 6.17
N ASP A 378 32.36 9.78 5.83
CA ASP A 378 31.90 9.26 4.53
C ASP A 378 30.36 9.24 4.43
N HIS A 379 29.68 8.81 5.48
CA HIS A 379 28.22 8.74 5.52
C HIS A 379 27.55 10.13 5.38
N GLY A 380 28.07 11.13 6.09
CA GLY A 380 27.58 12.51 5.96
C GLY A 380 27.85 13.11 4.56
N ARG A 381 28.86 12.61 3.84
CA ARG A 381 29.17 13.01 2.47
C ARG A 381 28.20 12.38 1.47
N LEU A 382 27.87 11.10 1.65
CA LEU A 382 26.88 10.39 0.86
C LEU A 382 25.51 11.10 0.90
N LEU A 383 25.00 11.42 2.10
CA LEU A 383 23.70 12.08 2.25
C LEU A 383 23.64 13.46 1.56
N LYS A 384 24.76 14.21 1.60
CA LYS A 384 24.86 15.49 0.89
C LYS A 384 24.86 15.32 -0.63
N ARG A 385 25.58 14.32 -1.14
CA ARG A 385 25.62 14.00 -2.58
C ARG A 385 24.25 13.51 -3.06
N LEU A 386 23.58 12.65 -2.28
CA LEU A 386 22.20 12.22 -2.53
C LEU A 386 21.24 13.42 -2.64
N LEU A 387 21.30 14.34 -1.68
CA LEU A 387 20.44 15.53 -1.72
C LEU A 387 20.73 16.41 -2.94
N ALA A 388 22.01 16.60 -3.29
CA ALA A 388 22.40 17.36 -4.47
C ALA A 388 21.89 16.69 -5.75
N PHE A 389 22.14 15.39 -5.90
CA PHE A 389 21.70 14.58 -7.03
C PHE A 389 20.18 14.67 -7.25
N ILE A 390 19.39 14.47 -6.18
CA ILE A 390 17.93 14.59 -6.26
C ILE A 390 17.52 16.02 -6.68
N CYS A 391 18.16 17.05 -6.12
CA CYS A 391 17.81 18.43 -6.44
C CYS A 391 18.20 18.86 -7.86
N ASP A 392 19.26 18.27 -8.41
CA ASP A 392 19.85 18.65 -9.70
C ASP A 392 19.22 17.87 -10.86
N HIS A 393 18.76 16.64 -10.62
CA HIS A 393 18.27 15.73 -11.66
C HIS A 393 16.78 15.40 -11.61
N PHE A 394 16.06 15.81 -10.54
CA PHE A 394 14.64 15.54 -10.37
C PHE A 394 13.84 16.80 -10.06
N ASP A 395 12.67 16.95 -10.69
CA ASP A 395 11.73 18.02 -10.38
C ASP A 395 10.78 17.70 -9.20
N GLY A 396 9.81 18.58 -8.95
CA GLY A 396 8.87 18.42 -7.84
C GLY A 396 7.90 17.26 -8.02
N GLU A 397 7.43 17.00 -9.24
CA GLU A 397 6.51 15.89 -9.55
C GLU A 397 7.27 14.55 -9.63
N GLU A 398 8.49 14.58 -10.14
CA GLU A 398 9.38 13.41 -10.12
C GLU A 398 9.74 13.02 -8.68
N LEU A 399 10.01 14.00 -7.80
CA LEU A 399 10.24 13.71 -6.38
C LEU A 399 9.00 13.11 -5.69
N ARG A 400 7.79 13.55 -6.05
CA ARG A 400 6.55 12.90 -5.57
C ARG A 400 6.48 11.45 -6.04
N THR A 401 6.85 11.19 -7.28
CA THR A 401 6.87 9.84 -7.86
C THR A 401 7.89 8.96 -7.16
N ILE A 402 9.10 9.45 -6.86
CA ILE A 402 10.09 8.74 -6.05
C ILE A 402 9.55 8.40 -4.66
N CYS A 403 8.93 9.36 -3.98
CA CYS A 403 8.36 9.11 -2.65
C CYS A 403 7.30 8.01 -2.71
N PHE A 404 6.44 8.06 -3.73
CA PHE A 404 5.42 7.07 -3.98
C PHE A 404 6.01 5.66 -4.21
N ASP A 405 7.01 5.53 -5.09
CA ASP A 405 7.67 4.25 -5.38
C ASP A 405 8.36 3.63 -4.15
N LEU A 406 8.74 4.47 -3.18
CA LEU A 406 9.35 4.08 -1.91
C LEU A 406 8.32 3.88 -0.77
N ASP A 407 7.02 3.92 -1.07
CA ASP A 407 5.92 3.86 -0.10
C ASP A 407 6.02 4.95 0.98
N VAL A 408 6.35 6.17 0.55
CA VAL A 408 6.43 7.36 1.40
C VAL A 408 5.38 8.37 0.94
N ALA A 409 4.44 8.70 1.84
CA ALA A 409 3.48 9.76 1.61
C ALA A 409 4.20 11.12 1.51
N TYR A 410 4.32 11.65 0.29
CA TYR A 410 5.04 12.89 0.03
C TYR A 410 4.49 14.05 0.86
N ASP A 411 3.17 14.14 0.97
CA ASP A 411 2.49 15.23 1.67
C ASP A 411 2.74 15.21 3.19
N ASP A 412 2.99 14.03 3.76
CA ASP A 412 3.27 13.83 5.19
C ASP A 412 4.70 14.20 5.59
N LEU A 413 5.61 14.37 4.62
CA LEU A 413 6.97 14.81 4.93
C LEU A 413 6.94 16.23 5.53
N PRO A 414 7.54 16.47 6.72
CA PRO A 414 7.40 17.71 7.48
C PRO A 414 8.28 18.83 6.90
N ALA A 415 7.94 19.28 5.70
CA ALA A 415 8.61 20.39 5.02
C ALA A 415 7.79 20.88 3.82
N GLN A 416 8.08 22.10 3.37
CA GLN A 416 7.59 22.65 2.11
C GLN A 416 8.76 22.97 1.18
N GLY A 417 8.53 22.79 -0.13
CA GLY A 417 9.52 23.00 -1.18
C GLY A 417 10.38 21.76 -1.50
N ARG A 418 10.67 21.56 -2.79
CA ARG A 418 11.36 20.37 -3.36
C ARG A 418 12.60 19.95 -2.58
N ARG A 419 13.53 20.88 -2.36
CA ARG A 419 14.80 20.59 -1.67
C ARG A 419 14.61 20.16 -0.22
N ASN A 420 13.66 20.77 0.49
CA ASN A 420 13.40 20.40 1.88
C ASN A 420 12.68 19.06 1.96
N LYS A 421 11.70 18.81 1.07
CA LYS A 421 11.03 17.50 0.94
C LYS A 421 12.03 16.38 0.61
N ALA A 422 12.97 16.61 -0.32
CA ALA A 422 14.03 15.64 -0.64
C ALA A 422 14.91 15.33 0.58
N ARG A 423 15.24 16.35 1.39
CA ARG A 423 16.00 16.16 2.63
C ARG A 423 15.22 15.35 3.66
N GLU A 424 13.92 15.63 3.83
CA GLU A 424 13.06 14.87 4.74
C GLU A 424 12.88 13.42 4.28
N LEU A 425 12.77 13.16 2.97
CA LEU A 425 12.73 11.81 2.40
C LEU A 425 14.01 11.03 2.77
N ILE A 426 15.18 11.60 2.51
CA ILE A 426 16.47 10.98 2.85
C ILE A 426 16.53 10.64 4.34
N ALA A 427 16.19 11.62 5.21
CA ALA A 427 16.18 11.42 6.66
C ALA A 427 15.11 10.41 7.13
N TYR A 428 13.98 10.31 6.44
CA TYR A 428 12.92 9.33 6.71
C TYR A 428 13.39 7.91 6.41
N LEU A 429 14.08 7.71 5.29
CA LEU A 429 14.58 6.41 4.84
C LEU A 429 15.82 5.97 5.62
N GLU A 430 16.73 6.90 5.92
CA GLU A 430 17.91 6.64 6.76
C GLU A 430 17.51 6.09 8.14
N ARG A 431 16.55 6.73 8.81
CA ARG A 431 16.04 6.28 10.12
C ARG A 431 15.45 4.87 10.09
N ARG A 432 15.04 4.39 8.92
CA ARG A 432 14.44 3.06 8.71
C ARG A 432 15.40 2.08 8.05
N GLY A 433 16.63 2.47 7.75
CA GLY A 433 17.62 1.62 7.08
C GLY A 433 17.29 1.33 5.61
N ARG A 434 16.51 2.19 4.93
CA ARG A 434 16.01 2.01 3.55
C ARG A 434 16.75 2.89 2.53
N LEU A 435 17.99 3.29 2.82
CA LEU A 435 18.75 4.20 1.94
C LEU A 435 19.19 3.51 0.64
N GLU A 436 19.46 2.20 0.70
CA GLU A 436 19.82 1.37 -0.46
C GLU A 436 18.70 1.38 -1.51
N GLU A 437 17.44 1.26 -1.09
CA GLU A 437 16.29 1.29 -2.00
C GLU A 437 16.21 2.61 -2.79
N LEU A 438 16.48 3.74 -2.13
CA LEU A 438 16.54 5.03 -2.80
C LEU A 438 17.68 5.09 -3.81
N LEU A 439 18.85 4.56 -3.48
CA LEU A 439 20.01 4.54 -4.38
C LEU A 439 19.76 3.67 -5.62
N GLU A 440 19.18 2.49 -5.44
CA GLU A 440 18.79 1.62 -6.55
C GLU A 440 17.79 2.30 -7.47
N LEU A 441 16.75 2.90 -6.90
CA LEU A 441 15.74 3.63 -7.66
C LEU A 441 16.33 4.80 -8.44
N LEU A 442 17.17 5.62 -7.80
CA LEU A 442 17.84 6.74 -8.45
C LEU A 442 18.76 6.29 -9.59
N ARG A 443 19.41 5.13 -9.45
CA ARG A 443 20.25 4.52 -10.48
C ARG A 443 19.42 4.04 -11.67
N GLU A 444 18.27 3.45 -11.43
CA GLU A 444 17.35 2.99 -12.48
C GLU A 444 16.75 4.17 -13.26
N GLU A 445 16.37 5.24 -12.55
CA GLU A 445 15.77 6.43 -13.16
C GLU A 445 16.75 7.25 -14.00
N ARG A 446 18.02 7.34 -13.56
CA ARG A 446 19.05 8.20 -14.14
C ARG A 446 20.41 7.49 -14.19
N PRO A 447 20.55 6.41 -14.97
CA PRO A 447 21.75 5.56 -14.95
C PRO A 447 23.04 6.34 -15.30
N GLU A 448 22.98 7.17 -16.34
CA GLU A 448 24.10 8.00 -16.81
C GLU A 448 24.53 9.03 -15.73
N PRO A 449 23.66 9.97 -15.26
CA PRO A 449 24.02 10.87 -14.18
C PRO A 449 24.44 10.16 -12.87
N PHE A 450 23.81 9.05 -12.54
CA PHE A 450 24.07 8.33 -11.29
C PHE A 450 25.48 7.73 -11.27
N ALA A 451 25.93 7.18 -12.41
CA ALA A 451 27.28 6.66 -12.57
C ALA A 451 28.35 7.75 -12.36
N GLU A 452 28.11 8.96 -12.87
CA GLU A 452 29.00 10.12 -12.69
C GLU A 452 28.97 10.67 -11.26
N ALA A 453 27.82 10.60 -10.60
CA ALA A 453 27.60 11.14 -9.27
C ALA A 453 28.31 10.35 -8.15
N GLY A 454 28.88 9.18 -8.45
CA GLY A 454 29.67 8.33 -7.55
C GLY A 454 28.96 7.98 -6.24
N LEU A 455 27.65 7.73 -6.33
CA LEU A 455 26.76 7.34 -5.24
C LEU A 455 26.85 5.81 -5.06
N MET A 456 27.86 5.33 -4.33
CA MET A 456 27.94 3.94 -3.88
C MET A 456 27.99 3.91 -2.36
N LEU A 457 27.29 2.94 -1.76
CA LEU A 457 27.34 2.66 -0.33
C LEU A 457 28.58 1.84 0.05
#